data_AF-A0A6G0YZ26-F1
#
_entry.id   AF-A0A6G0YZ26-F1
#
_cell.length_a   1.000
_cell.length_b   1.000
_cell.length_c   1.000
_cell.angle_alpha   90.00
_cell.angle_beta   90.00
_cell.angle_gamma   90.00
#
_symmetry.space_group_name_H-M   'P 1'
#
loop_
_entity.id
_entity.type
_entity.pdbx_description
1 polymer ?
#
loop_
_entity_poly.entity_id
_entity_poly.type
_entity_poly.pdbx_seq_one_letter_code
_entity_poly.pdbx_strand_id
1 'polypeptide(L)'
;MVISNNIVGCRFHLIQSWYQKIQELGLTLEYKKKLLVKTYFGLTFLDPLEVSDCFSFDLMLDIPDDKKYSKYADYILENYIDENSKFPPSMWTSYSVTLNRTTNNCESFLSHFNQIFYKAHPSFFAFLQILKDTIQTDEF
;
A
#
# COMPACT_ATOMS: atom_id res chain seq x y z
N MET A 1 32.31 4.56 7.75
CA MET A 1 30.86 4.59 8.05
C MET A 1 30.15 4.24 6.75
N VAL A 2 29.76 2.98 6.58
CA VAL A 2 29.03 2.55 5.38
C VAL A 2 27.59 3.02 5.57
N ILE A 3 27.14 3.97 4.75
CA ILE A 3 25.72 4.32 4.68
C ILE A 3 25.04 3.14 3.99
N SER A 4 24.41 2.26 4.77
CA SER A 4 23.53 1.24 4.21
C SER A 4 22.29 1.93 3.66
N ASN A 5 22.20 2.05 2.34
CA ASN A 5 20.98 2.51 1.66
C ASN A 5 19.92 1.40 1.75
N ASN A 6 19.28 1.28 2.90
CA ASN A 6 18.15 0.37 3.07
C ASN A 6 16.93 1.00 2.40
N ILE A 7 16.45 0.37 1.32
CA ILE A 7 15.21 0.76 0.67
C ILE A 7 14.06 0.42 1.61
N VAL A 8 13.25 1.43 1.95
CA VAL A 8 12.06 1.26 2.79
C VAL A 8 10.82 1.47 1.92
N GLY A 9 9.89 0.52 2.00
CA GLY A 9 8.60 0.57 1.33
C GLY A 9 7.72 1.66 1.91
N CYS A 10 7.07 2.45 1.04
CA CYS A 10 6.11 3.46 1.45
C CYS A 10 4.81 2.80 1.92
N ARG A 11 4.44 3.04 3.18
CA ARG A 11 3.22 2.47 3.78
C ARG A 11 1.94 2.91 3.06
N PHE A 12 1.90 4.14 2.56
CA PHE A 12 0.77 4.63 1.77
C PHE A 12 0.55 3.75 0.53
N HIS A 13 1.59 3.55 -0.28
CA HIS A 13 1.49 2.77 -1.51
C HIS A 13 1.23 1.29 -1.24
N LEU A 14 1.83 0.72 -0.18
CA LEU A 14 1.55 -0.65 0.23
C LEU A 14 0.06 -0.85 0.56
N ILE A 15 -0.48 -0.01 1.45
CA ILE A 15 -1.89 -0.07 1.85
C ILE A 15 -2.80 0.14 0.64
N GLN A 16 -2.45 1.06 -0.25
CA GLN A 16 -3.19 1.32 -1.47
C GLN A 16 -3.19 0.09 -2.41
N SER A 17 -2.05 -0.57 -2.64
CA SER A 17 -1.98 -1.77 -3.47
C SER A 17 -2.81 -2.91 -2.90
N TRP A 18 -2.72 -3.16 -1.58
CA TRP A 18 -3.53 -4.17 -0.92
C TRP A 18 -5.03 -3.85 -1.03
N TYR A 19 -5.41 -2.59 -0.82
CA TYR A 19 -6.80 -2.16 -0.96
C TYR A 19 -7.31 -2.27 -2.41
N GLN A 20 -6.50 -1.95 -3.41
CA GLN A 20 -6.86 -2.15 -4.81
C GLN A 20 -7.13 -3.63 -5.12
N LYS A 21 -6.34 -4.55 -4.55
CA LYS A 21 -6.61 -5.99 -4.74
C LYS A 21 -7.92 -6.43 -4.09
N ILE A 22 -8.26 -5.89 -2.92
CA ILE A 22 -9.56 -6.11 -2.27
C ILE A 22 -10.70 -5.65 -3.19
N GLN A 23 -10.55 -4.48 -3.82
CA GLN A 23 -11.54 -3.96 -4.76
C GLN A 23 -11.68 -4.86 -6.00
N GLU A 24 -10.56 -5.25 -6.60
CA GLU A 24 -10.50 -6.14 -7.77
C GLU A 24 -11.22 -7.48 -7.52
N LEU A 25 -11.04 -8.06 -6.33
CA LEU A 25 -11.66 -9.33 -5.94
C LEU A 25 -13.11 -9.18 -5.46
N GLY A 26 -13.64 -7.95 -5.39
CA GLY A 26 -14.99 -7.68 -4.92
C GLY A 26 -15.18 -7.92 -3.42
N LEU A 27 -14.12 -7.73 -2.61
CA LEU A 27 -14.10 -7.89 -1.15
C LEU A 27 -14.32 -6.56 -0.39
N THR A 28 -14.83 -5.53 -1.07
CA THR A 28 -14.94 -4.18 -0.50
C THR A 28 -15.96 -4.10 0.64
N LEU A 29 -17.06 -4.86 0.56
CA LEU A 29 -18.08 -4.87 1.62
C LEU A 29 -17.55 -5.55 2.88
N GLU A 30 -16.76 -6.59 2.71
CA GLU A 30 -16.11 -7.41 3.72
C GLU A 30 -15.08 -6.58 4.48
N TYR A 31 -14.26 -5.82 3.75
CA TYR A 31 -13.36 -4.83 4.32
C TYR A 31 -14.10 -3.78 5.17
N LYS A 32 -15.23 -3.24 4.67
CA LYS A 32 -16.05 -2.25 5.41
C LYS A 32 -16.68 -2.82 6.67
N LYS A 33 -17.06 -4.11 6.66
CA LYS A 33 -17.57 -4.85 7.82
C LYS A 33 -16.48 -5.24 8.84
N LYS A 34 -15.23 -4.77 8.66
CA LYS A 34 -14.06 -5.06 9.52
C LYS A 34 -13.75 -6.58 9.64
N LEU A 35 -13.95 -7.33 8.56
CA LEU A 35 -13.61 -8.76 8.52
C LEU A 35 -12.09 -9.00 8.40
N LEU A 36 -11.69 -10.28 8.40
CA LEU A 36 -10.33 -10.80 8.27
C LEU A 36 -9.42 -10.01 7.32
N VAL A 37 -9.94 -9.59 6.17
CA VAL A 37 -9.22 -8.80 5.15
C VAL A 37 -8.59 -7.51 5.73
N LYS A 38 -9.21 -6.92 6.76
CA LYS A 38 -8.69 -5.74 7.45
C LYS A 38 -7.52 -6.07 8.40
N THR A 39 -7.46 -7.30 8.92
CA THR A 39 -6.39 -7.77 9.82
C THR A 39 -5.05 -7.86 9.12
N TYR A 40 -5.04 -8.12 7.80
CA TYR A 40 -3.82 -8.15 6.99
C TYR A 40 -3.01 -6.84 7.10
N PHE A 41 -3.68 -5.68 7.18
CA PHE A 41 -3.01 -4.39 7.37
C PHE A 41 -2.27 -4.28 8.70
N GLY A 42 -2.64 -5.09 9.69
CA GLY A 42 -1.95 -5.24 10.97
C GLY A 42 -0.55 -5.82 10.83
N LEU A 43 -0.29 -6.65 9.80
CA LEU A 43 1.04 -7.22 9.53
C LEU A 43 2.11 -6.16 9.38
N THR A 44 1.75 -4.94 8.96
CA THR A 44 2.69 -3.82 8.80
C THR A 44 3.36 -3.37 10.11
N PHE A 45 2.81 -3.78 11.26
CA PHE A 45 3.30 -3.43 12.59
C PHE A 45 4.07 -4.54 13.30
N LEU A 46 4.19 -5.71 12.68
CA LEU A 46 4.94 -6.84 13.25
C LEU A 46 6.45 -6.66 13.03
N ASP A 47 7.24 -7.44 13.77
CA ASP A 47 8.63 -7.66 13.40
C ASP A 47 8.67 -8.39 12.03
N PRO A 48 9.59 -8.00 11.11
CA PRO A 48 9.74 -8.68 9.82
C PRO A 48 9.83 -10.20 9.92
N LEU A 49 10.46 -10.73 10.97
CA LEU A 49 10.66 -12.16 11.17
C LEU A 49 9.37 -12.89 11.61
N GLU A 50 8.43 -12.19 12.24
CA GLU A 50 7.18 -12.76 12.75
C GLU A 50 6.08 -12.79 11.69
N VAL A 51 6.25 -12.09 10.57
CA VAL A 51 5.19 -11.91 9.56
C VAL A 51 4.76 -13.22 8.91
N SER A 52 5.73 -14.07 8.54
CA SER A 52 5.44 -15.34 7.88
C SER A 52 4.67 -16.29 8.79
N ASP A 53 5.10 -16.37 10.06
CA ASP A 53 4.46 -17.21 11.07
C ASP A 53 3.05 -16.70 11.40
N CYS A 54 2.89 -15.40 11.68
CA CYS A 54 1.59 -14.81 11.95
C CYS A 54 0.63 -15.00 10.76
N PHE A 55 1.11 -14.84 9.53
CA PHE A 55 0.30 -15.07 8.34
C PHE A 55 -0.18 -16.53 8.23
N SER A 56 0.73 -17.48 8.44
CA SER A 56 0.46 -18.90 8.24
C SER A 56 -0.35 -19.53 9.37
N PHE A 57 -0.10 -19.12 10.62
CA PHE A 57 -0.70 -19.74 11.79
C PHE A 57 -1.87 -18.95 12.37
N ASP A 58 -1.93 -17.63 12.20
CA ASP A 58 -3.04 -16.82 12.73
C ASP A 58 -4.04 -16.41 11.65
N LEU A 59 -3.58 -15.95 10.48
CA LEU A 59 -4.48 -15.42 9.45
C LEU A 59 -5.08 -16.50 8.54
N MET A 60 -4.27 -17.46 8.10
CA MET A 60 -4.71 -18.52 7.17
C MET A 60 -5.75 -19.47 7.78
N LEU A 61 -5.72 -19.70 9.10
CA LEU A 61 -6.68 -20.57 9.78
C LEU A 61 -8.11 -20.01 9.81
N ASP A 62 -8.24 -18.68 9.80
CA ASP A 62 -9.52 -17.98 9.90
C ASP A 62 -10.12 -17.62 8.52
N ILE A 63 -9.49 -18.04 7.42
CA ILE A 63 -9.97 -17.74 6.06
C ILE A 63 -11.31 -18.43 5.78
N PRO A 64 -12.36 -17.66 5.40
CA PRO A 64 -13.61 -18.26 4.94
C PRO A 64 -13.41 -19.14 3.71
N ASP A 65 -14.24 -20.17 3.59
CA ASP A 65 -14.31 -21.04 2.39
C ASP A 65 -14.97 -20.31 1.21
N ASP A 66 -14.30 -19.27 0.73
CA ASP A 66 -14.62 -18.52 -0.48
C ASP A 66 -13.32 -18.20 -1.23
N LYS A 67 -13.30 -18.60 -2.50
CA LYS A 67 -12.17 -18.45 -3.43
C LYS A 67 -11.60 -17.03 -3.49
N LYS A 68 -12.40 -15.99 -3.23
CA LYS A 68 -11.92 -14.60 -3.20
C LYS A 68 -10.90 -14.38 -2.08
N TYR A 69 -11.10 -14.99 -0.92
CA TYR A 69 -10.18 -14.84 0.22
C TYR A 69 -8.89 -15.60 -0.04
N SER A 70 -8.95 -16.82 -0.57
CA SER A 70 -7.76 -17.58 -0.96
C SER A 70 -6.94 -16.80 -2.00
N LYS A 71 -7.57 -16.26 -3.05
CA LYS A 71 -6.89 -15.42 -4.05
C LYS A 71 -6.24 -14.16 -3.45
N TYR A 72 -6.86 -13.57 -2.44
CA TYR A 72 -6.27 -12.42 -1.76
C TYR A 72 -5.06 -12.84 -0.91
N ALA A 73 -5.16 -13.96 -0.20
CA ALA A 73 -4.07 -14.52 0.57
C ALA A 73 -2.88 -14.92 -0.31
N ASP A 74 -3.12 -15.60 -1.43
CA ASP A 74 -2.11 -15.97 -2.42
C ASP A 74 -1.39 -14.72 -2.94
N TYR A 75 -2.14 -13.68 -3.30
CA TYR A 75 -1.55 -12.42 -3.75
C TYR A 75 -0.62 -11.79 -2.70
N ILE A 76 -1.03 -11.78 -1.43
CA ILE A 76 -0.23 -11.23 -0.34
C ILE A 76 1.03 -12.08 -0.12
N LEU A 77 0.88 -13.41 -0.11
CA LEU A 77 1.99 -14.34 0.08
C LEU A 77 3.04 -14.17 -1.02
N GLU A 78 2.65 -14.32 -2.29
CA GLU A 78 3.55 -14.31 -3.44
C GLU A 78 4.28 -12.97 -3.63
N ASN A 79 3.61 -11.84 -3.33
CA ASN A 79 4.16 -10.52 -3.63
C ASN A 79 4.87 -9.86 -2.44
N TYR A 80 4.54 -10.24 -1.20
CA TYR A 80 4.98 -9.51 -0.01
C TYR A 80 5.58 -10.34 1.13
N ILE A 81 5.38 -11.66 1.19
CA ILE A 81 5.77 -12.48 2.35
C ILE A 81 6.77 -13.57 1.97
N ASP A 82 6.55 -14.25 0.84
CA ASP A 82 7.39 -15.35 0.37
C ASP A 82 8.87 -14.95 0.29
N GLU A 83 9.78 -15.91 0.43
CA GLU A 83 11.23 -15.70 0.35
C GLU A 83 11.65 -15.07 -0.98
N ASN A 84 10.90 -15.40 -2.05
CA ASN A 84 11.10 -14.89 -3.41
C ASN A 84 10.21 -13.69 -3.74
N SER A 85 9.52 -13.12 -2.74
CA SER A 85 8.63 -11.99 -2.94
C SER A 85 9.38 -10.74 -3.40
N LYS A 86 8.76 -9.97 -4.29
CA LYS A 86 9.34 -8.72 -4.82
C LYS A 86 9.51 -7.66 -3.74
N PHE A 87 8.65 -7.70 -2.71
CA PHE A 87 8.59 -6.73 -1.64
C PHE A 87 8.61 -7.47 -0.28
N PRO A 88 9.77 -7.97 0.19
CA PRO A 88 9.83 -8.80 1.39
C PRO A 88 9.46 -8.00 2.67
N PRO A 89 9.06 -8.68 3.76
CA PRO A 89 8.62 -8.04 5.01
C PRO A 89 9.60 -7.02 5.56
N SER A 90 10.90 -7.26 5.45
CA SER A 90 11.96 -6.33 5.89
C SER A 90 11.91 -4.95 5.21
N MET A 91 11.28 -4.85 4.03
CA MET A 91 11.10 -3.60 3.30
C MET A 91 9.94 -2.76 3.85
N TRP A 92 8.84 -3.39 4.25
CA TRP A 92 7.57 -2.69 4.50
C TRP A 92 7.06 -2.76 5.93
N THR A 93 7.51 -3.73 6.73
CA THR A 93 7.15 -3.85 8.15
C THR A 93 7.95 -2.89 9.01
N SER A 94 7.36 -2.49 10.13
CA SER A 94 8.12 -1.87 11.21
C SER A 94 7.37 -1.99 12.51
N TYR A 95 8.05 -2.55 13.50
CA TYR A 95 7.63 -2.55 14.90
C TYR A 95 7.58 -1.12 15.52
N SER A 96 7.87 -0.07 14.76
CA SER A 96 7.88 1.31 15.24
C SER A 96 6.76 2.16 14.61
N VAL A 97 5.98 2.84 15.44
CA VAL A 97 4.99 3.87 15.05
C VAL A 97 5.69 5.20 14.76
N THR A 98 6.76 5.17 13.96
CA THR A 98 7.56 6.38 13.69
C THR A 98 6.85 7.33 12.71
N LEU A 99 6.96 8.63 12.97
CA LEU A 99 6.38 9.74 12.18
C LEU A 99 6.73 9.69 10.67
N ASN A 100 7.86 9.06 10.32
CA ASN A 100 8.33 8.87 8.94
C ASN A 100 7.42 7.97 8.08
N ARG A 101 6.39 7.35 8.66
CA ARG A 101 5.39 6.51 7.96
C ARG A 101 3.96 7.05 8.06
N THR A 102 3.79 8.32 8.42
CA THR A 102 2.50 9.00 8.30
C THR A 102 2.15 9.20 6.81
N THR A 103 0.90 8.99 6.44
CA THR A 103 0.44 9.09 5.04
C THR A 103 0.11 10.53 4.63
N ASN A 104 0.10 11.46 5.58
CA ASN A 104 -0.30 12.86 5.41
C ASN A 104 0.43 13.56 4.25
N ASN A 105 1.74 13.36 4.08
CA ASN A 105 2.49 14.02 3.01
C ASN A 105 2.08 13.50 1.63
N CYS A 106 1.94 12.18 1.47
CA CYS A 106 1.50 11.56 0.22
C CYS A 106 0.04 11.93 -0.09
N GLU A 107 -0.84 11.87 0.91
CA GLU A 107 -2.24 12.25 0.79
C GLU A 107 -2.41 13.74 0.45
N SER A 108 -1.62 14.61 1.09
CA SER A 108 -1.61 16.05 0.80
C SER A 108 -1.13 16.34 -0.61
N PHE A 109 -0.04 15.71 -1.05
CA PHE A 109 0.45 15.87 -2.42
C PHE A 109 -0.60 15.38 -3.43
N LEU A 110 -1.17 14.18 -3.25
CA LEU A 110 -2.19 13.63 -4.14
C LEU A 110 -3.46 14.47 -4.15
N SER A 111 -3.89 14.97 -2.99
CA SER A 111 -5.05 15.87 -2.89
C SER A 111 -4.81 17.17 -3.64
N HIS A 112 -3.65 17.80 -3.44
CA HIS A 112 -3.27 19.02 -4.13
C HIS A 112 -3.15 18.80 -5.64
N PHE A 113 -2.47 17.72 -6.04
CA PHE A 113 -2.31 17.33 -7.44
C PHE A 113 -3.67 17.09 -8.12
N ASN A 114 -4.59 16.38 -7.47
CA ASN A 114 -5.94 16.16 -8.01
C ASN A 114 -6.77 17.45 -8.11
N GLN A 115 -6.60 18.40 -7.19
CA GLN A 115 -7.29 19.71 -7.25
C GLN A 115 -6.82 20.55 -8.44
N ILE A 116 -5.55 20.44 -8.83
CA ILE A 116 -4.97 21.15 -9.96
C ILE A 116 -5.61 20.71 -11.30
N PHE A 117 -6.07 19.46 -11.41
CA PHE A 117 -6.74 18.96 -12.61
C PHE A 117 -8.27 19.04 -12.49
N TYR A 118 -8.86 20.07 -13.09
CA TYR A 118 -10.31 20.33 -13.08
C TYR A 118 -11.19 19.29 -13.83
N LYS A 119 -10.59 18.28 -14.47
CA LYS A 119 -11.28 17.20 -15.20
C LYS A 119 -10.61 15.87 -14.91
N ALA A 120 -11.40 14.80 -14.78
CA ALA A 120 -10.88 13.44 -14.57
C ALA A 120 -9.96 12.95 -15.71
N HIS A 121 -10.17 13.45 -16.93
CA HIS A 121 -9.38 13.13 -18.12
C HIS A 121 -9.09 14.41 -18.92
N PRO A 122 -8.11 15.23 -18.51
CA PRO A 122 -7.69 16.38 -19.30
C PRO A 122 -7.05 15.89 -20.60
N SER A 123 -7.15 16.68 -21.68
CA SER A 123 -6.38 16.39 -22.88
C SER A 123 -4.88 16.49 -22.55
N PHE A 124 -4.03 15.79 -23.30
CA PHE A 124 -2.58 15.86 -23.10
C PHE A 124 -2.04 17.30 -23.08
N PHE A 125 -2.56 18.16 -23.97
CA PHE A 125 -2.21 19.59 -24.00
C PHE A 125 -2.67 20.34 -22.75
N ALA A 126 -3.89 20.11 -22.28
CA ALA A 126 -4.38 20.72 -21.05
C ALA A 126 -3.58 20.23 -19.83
N PHE A 127 -3.23 18.94 -19.80
CA PHE A 127 -2.38 18.35 -18.77
C PHE A 127 -1.00 19.01 -18.73
N LEU A 128 -0.32 19.10 -19.87
CA LEU A 128 1.00 19.75 -19.97
C LEU A 128 0.96 21.22 -19.59
N GLN A 129 -0.07 21.95 -20.03
CA GLN A 129 -0.21 23.36 -19.73
C GLN A 129 -0.36 23.59 -18.22
N ILE A 130 -1.24 22.80 -17.59
CA ILE A 130 -1.43 22.83 -16.14
C ILE A 130 -0.12 22.52 -15.40
N LEU A 131 0.62 21.49 -15.80
CA LEU A 131 1.91 21.17 -15.19
C LEU A 131 2.92 22.33 -15.27
N LYS A 132 3.01 22.99 -16.44
CA LYS A 132 3.88 24.16 -16.64
C LYS A 132 3.46 25.32 -15.76
N ASP A 133 2.16 25.62 -15.72
CA ASP A 133 1.65 26.83 -15.07
C ASP A 133 1.57 26.73 -13.54
N THR A 134 1.47 25.50 -13.01
CA THR A 134 1.20 25.28 -11.56
C THR A 134 2.28 24.51 -10.81
N ILE A 135 3.09 23.69 -11.50
CA ILE A 135 4.08 22.82 -10.84
C ILE A 135 5.52 23.25 -11.18
N GLN A 136 5.77 23.66 -12.42
CA GLN A 136 7.01 24.38 -12.73
C GLN A 136 6.87 25.83 -12.25
N THR A 137 7.27 26.08 -11.01
CA THR A 137 7.59 27.44 -10.59
C THR A 137 8.91 27.82 -11.26
N ASP A 138 8.89 28.83 -12.11
CA ASP A 138 10.10 29.54 -12.55
C ASP A 138 10.72 30.24 -11.32
N GLU A 139 11.36 29.48 -10.45
CA GLU A 139 12.30 30.01 -9.46
C GLU A 139 13.69 29.47 -9.79
N PHE A 140 14.57 30.43 -10.07
CA PHE A 140 15.96 30.32 -10.51
C PHE A 140 16.87 29.58 -9.51
#